data_AF-A0AB74HRT1-F1
#
_entry.id   AF-A0AB74HRT1-F1
#
_cell.length_a   1.000
_cell.length_b   1.000
_cell.length_c   1.000
_cell.angle_alpha   90.00
_cell.angle_beta   90.00
_cell.angle_gamma   90.00
#
_symmetry.space_group_name_H-M   'P 1'
#
loop_
_entity.id
_entity.type
_entity.pdbx_description
1 polymer ?
#
loop_
_entity_poly.entity_id
_entity_poly.type
_entity_poly.pdbx_seq_one_letter_code
_entity_poly.pdbx_strand_id
1 'polypeptide(L)'
;MSFITDRELYERIQQKDALALELLYDRYERILYAVTLRLTTRPDLAEAALVTVFTELWHSHVSFDFSTRTVRSHLLASAQQSALRFA
;
A
#
# COMPACT_ATOMS: atom_id res chain seq x y z
N MET A 1 15.55 19.29 0.95
CA MET A 1 14.64 18.39 0.22
C MET A 1 13.37 18.28 1.04
N SER A 2 12.21 18.65 0.49
CA SER A 2 10.95 18.60 1.24
C SER A 2 10.57 17.13 1.49
N PHE A 3 10.35 16.75 2.75
CA PHE A 3 9.84 15.42 3.08
C PHE A 3 8.34 15.40 2.79
N ILE A 4 7.95 14.86 1.62
CA ILE A 4 6.52 14.66 1.30
C ILE A 4 5.96 13.61 2.26
N THR A 5 4.90 13.98 2.96
CA THR A 5 4.19 13.13 3.92
C THR A 5 3.39 12.04 3.22
N ASP A 6 3.04 10.96 3.93
CA ASP A 6 2.20 9.90 3.35
C ASP A 6 0.83 10.43 2.91
N ARG A 7 0.30 11.43 3.62
CA ARG A 7 -0.95 12.09 3.28
C ARG A 7 -0.85 12.80 1.92
N GLU A 8 0.19 13.60 1.72
CA GLU A 8 0.40 14.31 0.45
C GLU A 8 0.62 13.31 -0.71
N LEU A 9 1.37 12.22 -0.47
CA LEU A 9 1.51 11.15 -1.46
C LEU A 9 0.15 10.54 -1.81
N TYR A 10 -0.66 10.21 -0.81
CA TYR A 10 -2.00 9.65 -1.03
C TYR A 10 -2.91 10.61 -1.82
N GLU A 11 -2.96 11.89 -1.44
CA GLU A 11 -3.74 12.91 -2.13
C GLU A 11 -3.31 13.08 -3.60
N ARG A 12 -2.01 12.96 -3.88
CA ARG A 12 -1.47 12.96 -5.25
C ARG A 12 -1.80 11.68 -6.04
N ILE A 13 -1.77 10.52 -5.39
CA ILE A 13 -2.19 9.25 -6.01
C ILE A 13 -3.66 9.34 -6.45
N GLN A 14 -4.52 9.98 -5.65
CA GLN A 14 -5.93 10.23 -6.03
C GLN A 14 -6.06 11.11 -7.29
N GLN A 15 -5.07 11.98 -7.54
CA GLN A 15 -4.96 12.79 -8.76
C GLN A 15 -4.23 12.07 -9.91
N LYS A 16 -4.00 10.75 -9.80
CA LYS A 16 -3.28 9.91 -10.77
C LYS A 16 -1.83 10.34 -10.99
N ASP A 17 -1.17 10.85 -9.95
CA ASP A 17 0.28 11.06 -9.95
C ASP A 17 1.01 9.72 -9.72
N ALA A 18 1.62 9.19 -10.78
CA ALA A 18 2.37 7.93 -10.72
C ALA A 18 3.63 8.02 -9.85
N LEU A 19 4.31 9.18 -9.80
CA LEU A 19 5.50 9.36 -8.97
C LEU A 19 5.15 9.30 -7.48
N ALA A 20 3.96 9.78 -7.11
CA ALA A 20 3.48 9.67 -5.74
C ALA A 20 3.24 8.21 -5.34
N LEU A 21 2.75 7.37 -6.26
CA LEU A 21 2.59 5.94 -6.03
C LEU A 21 3.95 5.24 -5.85
N GLU A 22 4.91 5.54 -6.72
CA GLU A 22 6.28 5.00 -6.67
C GLU A 22 6.98 5.36 -5.34
N LEU A 23 6.92 6.64 -4.93
CA LEU A 23 7.49 7.07 -3.64
C LEU A 23 6.85 6.40 -2.43
N LEU A 24 5.53 6.13 -2.50
CA LEU A 24 4.83 5.41 -1.44
C LEU A 24 5.19 3.91 -1.46
N TYR A 25 5.38 3.34 -2.64
CA TYR A 25 5.85 1.97 -2.84
C TYR A 25 7.23 1.79 -2.20
N ASP A 26 8.22 2.60 -2.57
CA ASP A 26 9.59 2.54 -2.02
C ASP A 26 9.61 2.66 -0.50
N ARG A 27 8.72 3.47 0.07
CA ARG A 27 8.62 3.69 1.52
C ARG A 27 8.09 2.47 2.26
N TYR A 28 7.21 1.69 1.65
CA TYR A 28 6.43 0.65 2.32
C TYR A 28 6.69 -0.78 1.81
N GLU A 29 7.36 -0.97 0.67
CA GLU A 29 7.58 -2.28 0.06
C GLU A 29 8.15 -3.31 1.05
N ARG A 30 9.18 -2.94 1.83
CA ARG A 30 9.91 -3.87 2.70
C ARG A 30 9.03 -4.38 3.83
N ILE A 31 8.27 -3.49 4.45
CA ILE A 31 7.39 -3.86 5.57
C ILE A 31 6.14 -4.60 5.09
N LEU A 32 5.55 -4.19 3.96
CA LEU A 32 4.38 -4.86 3.40
C LEU A 32 4.76 -6.25 2.88
N TYR A 33 5.89 -6.39 2.19
CA TYR A 33 6.41 -7.68 1.74
C TYR A 33 6.68 -8.64 2.91
N ALA A 34 7.29 -8.15 3.99
CA ALA A 34 7.51 -8.98 5.18
C ALA A 34 6.19 -9.49 5.80
N VAL A 35 5.14 -8.66 5.79
CA VAL A 35 3.80 -9.04 6.27
C VAL A 35 3.15 -10.05 5.33
N THR A 36 3.15 -9.81 4.02
CA THR A 36 2.53 -10.72 3.04
C THR A 36 3.26 -12.06 3.00
N LEU A 37 4.59 -12.07 3.07
CA LEU A 37 5.39 -13.29 3.11
C LEU A 37 5.12 -14.13 4.36
N ARG A 38 5.00 -13.48 5.53
CA ARG A 38 4.69 -14.19 6.78
C ARG A 38 3.34 -14.90 6.71
N LEU A 39 2.35 -14.31 6.04
CA LEU A 39 0.99 -14.87 5.95
C LEU A 39 0.87 -15.92 4.85
N THR A 40 1.45 -15.68 3.68
CA THR A 40 1.35 -16.59 2.53
C THR A 40 2.34 -17.76 2.60
N THR A 41 3.43 -17.61 3.37
CA THR A 41 4.56 -18.57 3.45
C THR A 41 5.22 -18.91 2.10
N ARG A 42 4.90 -18.14 1.06
CA ARG A 42 5.29 -18.38 -0.33
C ARG A 42 5.69 -17.07 -1.01
N PRO A 43 6.94 -16.91 -1.47
CA PRO A 43 7.42 -15.67 -2.07
C PRO A 43 6.59 -15.20 -3.27
N ASP A 44 6.18 -16.12 -4.14
CA ASP A 44 5.37 -15.83 -5.32
C ASP A 44 4.00 -15.24 -4.97
N LEU A 45 3.36 -15.79 -3.93
CA LEU A 45 2.09 -15.28 -3.42
C LEU A 45 2.24 -13.97 -2.65
N ALA A 46 3.36 -13.80 -1.95
CA ALA A 46 3.68 -12.56 -1.23
C ALA A 46 3.85 -11.37 -2.19
N GLU A 47 4.52 -11.60 -3.32
CA GLU A 47 4.69 -10.63 -4.40
C GLU A 47 3.35 -10.30 -5.08
N ALA A 48 2.55 -11.32 -5.42
CA ALA A 48 1.21 -11.12 -5.98
C ALA A 48 0.30 -10.31 -5.04
N ALA A 49 0.37 -10.58 -3.73
CA ALA A 49 -0.36 -9.83 -2.72
C ALA A 49 0.10 -8.36 -2.66
N LEU A 50 1.40 -8.09 -2.74
CA LEU A 50 1.97 -6.75 -2.75
C LEU A 50 1.52 -5.96 -4.00
N VAL A 51 1.62 -6.57 -5.19
CA VAL A 51 1.15 -5.98 -6.45
C VAL A 51 -0.33 -5.64 -6.36
N THR A 52 -1.14 -6.53 -5.77
CA THR A 52 -2.57 -6.30 -5.56
C THR A 52 -2.83 -5.08 -4.67
N VAL A 53 -2.08 -4.89 -3.58
CA VAL A 53 -2.25 -3.73 -2.68
C VAL A 53 -2.05 -2.41 -3.43
N PHE A 54 -0.95 -2.26 -4.17
CA PHE A 54 -0.66 -1.02 -4.88
C PHE A 54 -1.56 -0.83 -6.11
N THR A 55 -1.98 -1.91 -6.75
CA THR A 55 -2.98 -1.87 -7.82
C THR A 55 -4.32 -1.38 -7.29
N GLU A 56 -4.81 -1.94 -6.18
CA GLU A 56 -6.05 -1.49 -5.55
C GLU A 56 -5.94 -0.04 -5.08
N LEU A 57 -4.80 0.36 -4.52
CA LEU A 57 -4.55 1.74 -4.10
C LEU A 57 -4.63 2.73 -5.28
N TRP A 58 -4.04 2.38 -6.43
CA TRP A 58 -4.08 3.20 -7.64
C TRP A 58 -5.49 3.37 -8.20
N HIS A 59 -6.31 2.32 -8.15
CA HIS A 59 -7.67 2.33 -8.68
C HIS A 59 -8.71 2.85 -7.68
N SER A 60 -8.41 2.84 -6.38
CA SER A 60 -9.33 3.29 -5.34
C SER A 60 -9.57 4.79 -5.41
N HIS A 61 -10.84 5.16 -5.40
CA HIS A 61 -11.33 6.54 -5.27
C HIS A 61 -11.98 6.79 -3.91
N VAL A 62 -11.75 5.90 -2.94
CA VAL A 62 -12.36 6.00 -1.62
C VAL A 62 -11.72 7.16 -0.88
N SER A 63 -12.56 8.11 -0.44
CA SER A 63 -12.13 9.20 0.41
C SER A 63 -11.51 8.64 1.70
N PHE A 64 -10.27 9.02 1.98
CA PHE A 64 -9.53 8.58 3.15
C PHE A 64 -9.66 9.61 4.27
N ASP A 65 -10.25 9.20 5.39
CA ASP A 65 -10.34 10.05 6.57
C ASP A 65 -9.04 9.98 7.38
N PHE A 66 -8.18 10.98 7.16
CA PHE A 66 -6.91 11.14 7.86
C PHE A 66 -7.06 11.51 9.35
N SER A 67 -8.26 11.83 9.83
CA SER A 67 -8.48 12.11 11.26
C SER A 67 -8.60 10.83 12.10
N THR A 68 -9.01 9.72 11.47
CA THR A 68 -9.25 8.44 12.16
C THR A 68 -8.23 7.35 11.79
N ARG A 69 -7.56 7.44 10.64
CA ARG A 69 -6.60 6.44 10.16
C ARG A 69 -5.38 7.07 9.51
N THR A 70 -4.26 6.33 9.52
CA THR A 70 -3.04 6.71 8.81
C THR A 70 -2.88 5.88 7.54
N VAL A 71 -2.20 6.42 6.52
CA VAL A 71 -1.91 5.66 5.28
C VAL A 71 -1.19 4.36 5.61
N ARG A 72 -0.24 4.39 6.55
CA ARG A 72 0.44 3.20 7.05
C ARG A 72 -0.50 2.12 7.55
N SER A 73 -1.45 2.46 8.43
CA SER A 73 -2.38 1.46 8.97
C SER A 73 -3.30 0.89 7.91
N HIS A 74 -3.69 1.71 6.93
CA HIS A 74 -4.47 1.26 5.78
C HIS A 74 -3.72 0.33 4.84
N LEU A 75 -2.46 0.63 4.52
CA LEU A 75 -1.60 -0.23 3.71
C LEU A 75 -1.36 -1.59 4.38
N LEU A 76 -1.11 -1.58 5.70
CA LEU A 76 -0.96 -2.82 6.47
C LEU A 76 -2.22 -3.68 6.44
N ALA A 77 -3.39 -3.07 6.66
CA ALA A 77 -4.67 -3.78 6.59
C ALA A 77 -4.93 -4.33 5.18
N SER A 78 -4.61 -3.56 4.14
CA SER A 78 -4.77 -3.99 2.74
C SER A 78 -3.82 -5.14 2.41
N ALA A 79 -2.57 -5.10 2.88
CA ALA A 79 -1.61 -6.18 2.70
C ALA A 79 -2.03 -7.47 3.40
N GLN A 80 -2.55 -7.38 4.63
CA GLN A 80 -3.11 -8.54 5.33
C GLN A 80 -4.31 -9.11 4.57
N GLN A 81 -5.25 -8.25 4.18
CA GLN A 81 -6.44 -8.65 3.44
C GLN A 81 -6.11 -9.30 2.10
N SER A 82 -5.12 -8.75 1.38
CA SER A 82 -4.64 -9.28 0.11
C SER A 82 -3.95 -10.63 0.29
N ALA A 83 -3.03 -10.75 1.26
CA ALA A 83 -2.34 -12.00 1.56
C ALA A 83 -3.32 -13.14 1.92
N LEU A 84 -4.37 -12.86 2.70
CA LEU A 84 -5.39 -13.84 3.06
C LEU A 84 -6.23 -14.33 1.88
N ARG A 85 -6.25 -13.63 0.74
CA ARG A 85 -6.91 -14.13 -0.48
C ARG A 85 -6.09 -15.18 -1.23
N PHE A 86 -4.78 -15.23 -0.95
CA PHE A 86 -3.84 -16.16 -1.57
C PHE A 86 -3.40 -17.29 -0.62
N ALA A 87 -3.61 -17.14 0.69
CA ALA A 87 -3.32 -18.15 1.71
C ALA A 87 -4.39 -19.25 1.73
#